data_AF-A0A843AA05-F1
#
_entry.id   AF-A0A843AA05-F1
#
_cell.length_a   1.000
_cell.length_b   1.000
_cell.length_c   1.000
_cell.angle_alpha   90.00
_cell.angle_beta   90.00
_cell.angle_gamma   90.00
#
_symmetry.space_group_name_H-M   'P 1'
#
loop_
_entity.id
_entity.type
_entity.pdbx_description
1 polymer ?
#
loop_
_entity_poly.entity_id
_entity_poly.type
_entity_poly.pdbx_seq_one_letter_code
_entity_poly.pdbx_strand_id
1 'polypeptide(L)'
;MKITNKKFFIGISLIIIMSLLSISSVAADTITVTAKPSAKSSLPYKDYTITWENHCPLCGHDGTLVFNPKGTYEGELTCSHCGADYCAVTGKDKNWNGPRAYLKVFKETDSQNNSELNKSELNNSEIHNSDESYYSSYPNLIFRSFIMNVINITSYSQNTMLVNVID
;
A
#
# COMPACT_ATOMS: atom_id res chain seq x y z
N MET A 1 11.66 -49.35 -31.67
CA MET A 1 10.67 -49.64 -30.59
C MET A 1 10.56 -48.40 -29.70
N LYS A 2 9.51 -47.59 -29.85
CA LYS A 2 9.31 -46.34 -29.09
C LYS A 2 8.69 -46.69 -27.73
N ILE A 3 9.50 -46.69 -26.69
CA ILE A 3 9.04 -46.87 -25.30
C ILE A 3 8.50 -45.52 -24.82
N THR A 4 7.23 -45.24 -25.08
CA THR A 4 6.54 -44.09 -24.47
C THR A 4 6.08 -44.49 -23.07
N ASN A 5 6.94 -44.27 -22.08
CA ASN A 5 6.62 -44.48 -20.66
C ASN A 5 5.60 -43.42 -20.19
N LYS A 6 4.31 -43.63 -20.48
CA LYS A 6 3.21 -42.72 -20.10
C LYS A 6 3.20 -42.37 -18.59
N LYS A 7 3.68 -43.29 -17.74
CA LYS A 7 3.81 -43.08 -16.29
C LYS A 7 4.87 -42.02 -15.91
N PHE A 8 5.92 -41.87 -16.72
CA PHE A 8 6.97 -40.87 -16.51
C PHE A 8 6.46 -39.45 -16.82
N PHE A 9 5.66 -39.30 -17.87
CA PHE A 9 5.05 -38.01 -18.25
C PHE A 9 3.97 -37.54 -17.27
N ILE A 10 3.20 -38.47 -16.68
CA ILE A 10 2.17 -38.16 -15.68
C ILE A 10 2.78 -37.61 -14.38
N GLY A 11 3.91 -38.18 -13.93
CA GLY A 11 4.60 -37.71 -12.72
C GLY A 11 5.15 -36.28 -12.87
N ILE A 12 5.79 -35.99 -14.01
CA ILE A 12 6.31 -34.64 -14.31
C ILE A 12 5.17 -33.62 -14.41
N SER A 13 4.05 -34.01 -15.03
CA SER A 13 2.88 -33.13 -15.15
C SER A 13 2.26 -32.77 -13.79
N LEU A 14 2.18 -33.70 -12.84
CA LEU A 14 1.65 -33.43 -11.50
C LEU A 14 2.58 -32.52 -10.68
N ILE A 15 3.90 -32.68 -10.82
CA ILE A 15 4.90 -31.82 -10.16
C ILE A 15 4.80 -30.39 -10.69
N ILE A 16 4.62 -30.21 -12.01
CA ILE A 16 4.46 -28.88 -12.62
C ILE A 16 3.16 -28.20 -12.14
N ILE A 17 2.04 -28.95 -12.07
CA ILE A 17 0.74 -28.42 -11.61
C ILE A 17 0.80 -27.99 -10.14
N MET A 18 1.47 -28.74 -9.26
CA MET A 18 1.64 -28.37 -7.85
C MET A 18 2.57 -27.16 -7.66
N SER A 19 3.60 -27.03 -8.51
CA SER A 19 4.50 -25.87 -8.48
C SER A 19 3.81 -24.57 -8.92
N LEU A 20 2.90 -24.66 -9.90
CA LEU A 20 2.11 -23.51 -10.40
C LEU A 20 1.09 -22.97 -9.39
N LEU A 21 0.62 -23.81 -8.45
CA LEU A 21 -0.36 -23.42 -7.41
C LEU A 21 0.27 -22.66 -6.23
N SER A 22 1.60 -22.53 -6.16
CA SER A 22 2.31 -22.02 -4.99
C SER A 22 2.70 -20.54 -5.06
N ILE A 23 2.41 -19.83 -6.16
CA ILE A 23 2.76 -18.41 -6.29
C ILE A 23 1.62 -17.55 -5.73
N SER A 24 1.52 -17.49 -4.40
CA SER A 24 0.67 -16.51 -3.73
C SER A 24 1.40 -15.18 -3.71
N SER A 25 0.87 -14.14 -4.36
CA SER A 25 1.46 -12.80 -4.30
C SER A 25 1.28 -12.24 -2.88
N VAL A 26 2.36 -12.13 -2.12
CA VAL A 26 2.36 -11.38 -0.85
C VAL A 26 2.35 -9.90 -1.20
N ALA A 27 1.18 -9.27 -1.11
CA ALA A 27 1.11 -7.82 -1.19
C ALA A 27 1.76 -7.21 0.07
N ALA A 28 2.54 -6.14 -0.08
CA ALA A 28 3.15 -5.48 1.07
C ALA A 28 2.06 -4.89 1.98
N ASP A 29 2.20 -5.04 3.30
CA ASP A 29 1.22 -4.55 4.29
C ASP A 29 1.18 -3.02 4.39
N THR A 30 2.21 -2.33 3.88
CA THR A 30 2.36 -0.88 3.93
C THR A 30 2.86 -0.31 2.61
N ILE A 31 2.63 0.98 2.40
CA ILE A 31 3.16 1.72 1.25
C ILE A 31 3.75 3.06 1.70
N THR A 32 5.06 3.25 1.43
CA THR A 32 5.77 4.52 1.68
C THR A 32 5.90 5.31 0.39
N VAL A 33 5.50 6.59 0.41
CA VAL A 33 5.51 7.46 -0.77
C VAL A 33 6.09 8.83 -0.44
N THR A 34 6.68 9.47 -1.45
CA THR A 34 7.05 10.89 -1.40
C THR A 34 6.18 11.66 -2.39
N ALA A 35 5.39 12.61 -1.90
CA ALA A 35 4.36 13.31 -2.69
C ALA A 35 4.11 14.74 -2.17
N LYS A 36 3.33 15.52 -2.93
CA LYS A 36 2.82 16.85 -2.55
C LYS A 36 1.32 16.78 -2.22
N PRO A 37 0.79 17.70 -1.38
CA PRO A 37 -0.65 17.76 -1.12
C PRO A 37 -1.45 18.04 -2.40
N SER A 38 -2.36 17.13 -2.75
CA SER A 38 -3.24 17.20 -3.94
C SER A 38 -4.74 17.29 -3.60
N ALA A 39 -5.09 17.24 -2.32
CA ALA A 39 -6.43 17.54 -1.81
C ALA A 39 -6.40 18.82 -0.97
N LYS A 40 -7.55 19.49 -0.86
CA LYS A 40 -7.70 20.70 -0.04
C LYS A 40 -7.19 20.46 1.38
N SER A 41 -6.15 21.21 1.75
CA SER A 41 -5.49 21.13 3.04
C SER A 41 -4.80 22.46 3.35
N SER A 42 -4.44 22.67 4.62
CA SER A 42 -3.68 23.84 5.09
C SER A 42 -2.16 23.64 4.98
N LEU A 43 -1.72 22.60 4.28
CA LEU A 43 -0.32 22.19 4.23
C LEU A 43 0.48 23.02 3.23
N PRO A 44 1.73 23.37 3.57
CA PRO A 44 2.68 23.89 2.58
C PRO A 44 2.78 22.98 1.35
N TYR A 45 2.82 23.57 0.16
CA TYR A 45 3.00 22.83 -1.09
C TYR A 45 4.47 22.44 -1.30
N LYS A 46 4.89 21.36 -0.65
CA LYS A 46 6.24 20.77 -0.71
C LYS A 46 6.15 19.24 -0.65
N ASP A 47 7.29 18.57 -0.77
CA ASP A 47 7.33 17.11 -0.64
C ASP A 47 7.20 16.66 0.81
N TYR A 48 6.43 15.59 1.01
CA TYR A 48 6.24 14.86 2.26
C TYR A 48 6.49 13.38 1.99
N THR A 49 7.20 12.72 2.91
CA THR A 49 7.35 11.26 2.91
C THR A 49 6.47 10.67 4.00
N ILE A 50 5.51 9.81 3.63
CA ILE A 50 4.53 9.21 4.53
C ILE A 50 4.38 7.72 4.22
N THR A 51 4.20 6.92 5.27
CA THR A 51 3.85 5.50 5.18
C THR A 51 2.38 5.29 5.56
N TRP A 52 1.64 4.64 4.68
CA TRP A 52 0.25 4.25 4.88
C TRP A 52 0.15 2.73 5.06
N GLU A 53 -0.89 2.27 5.78
CA GLU A 53 -1.34 0.89 5.63
C GLU A 53 -1.73 0.67 4.15
N ASN A 54 -1.32 -0.44 3.56
CA ASN A 54 -1.68 -0.78 2.19
C ASN A 54 -3.11 -1.35 2.15
N HIS A 55 -4.08 -0.54 2.57
CA HIS A 55 -5.48 -0.91 2.68
C HIS A 55 -6.34 0.18 2.05
N CYS A 56 -7.28 -0.21 1.18
CA CYS A 56 -8.26 0.71 0.63
C CYS A 56 -9.50 0.81 1.54
N PRO A 57 -9.68 1.90 2.29
CA PRO A 57 -10.80 2.04 3.23
C PRO A 57 -12.17 2.15 2.54
N LEU A 58 -12.21 2.50 1.24
CA LEU A 58 -13.47 2.61 0.51
C LEU A 58 -14.06 1.25 0.13
N CYS A 59 -13.23 0.29 -0.28
CA CYS A 59 -13.68 -1.03 -0.70
C CYS A 59 -13.25 -2.18 0.22
N GLY A 60 -12.43 -1.90 1.24
CA GLY A 60 -11.99 -2.88 2.23
C GLY A 60 -10.90 -3.84 1.77
N HIS A 61 -10.24 -3.59 0.63
CA HIS A 61 -9.22 -4.49 0.09
C HIS A 61 -7.79 -4.09 0.48
N ASP A 62 -7.07 -5.03 1.07
CA ASP A 62 -5.65 -4.96 1.37
C ASP A 62 -4.77 -5.19 0.13
N GLY A 63 -3.56 -4.65 0.15
CA GLY A 63 -2.57 -4.85 -0.91
C GLY A 63 -2.84 -4.09 -2.21
N THR A 64 -3.83 -3.19 -2.23
CA THR A 64 -4.36 -2.61 -3.48
C THR A 64 -3.92 -1.18 -3.77
N LEU A 65 -3.24 -0.50 -2.84
CA LEU A 65 -2.81 0.88 -3.09
C LEU A 65 -1.58 0.90 -4.00
N VAL A 66 -1.69 1.63 -5.12
CA VAL A 66 -0.62 1.83 -6.09
C VAL A 66 -0.25 3.29 -6.12
N PHE A 67 1.05 3.59 -6.04
CA PHE A 67 1.53 4.98 -6.09
C PHE A 67 1.56 5.51 -7.52
N ASN A 68 0.83 6.61 -7.72
CA ASN A 68 0.79 7.48 -8.87
C ASN A 68 0.66 6.79 -10.25
N PRO A 69 -0.22 5.79 -10.43
CA PRO A 69 -0.35 5.10 -11.72
C PRO A 69 -0.83 6.03 -12.86
N LYS A 70 -1.42 7.17 -12.52
CA LYS A 70 -1.90 8.19 -13.48
C LYS A 70 -0.87 9.28 -13.79
N GLY A 71 0.30 9.28 -13.13
CA GLY A 71 1.35 10.25 -13.40
C GLY A 71 0.98 11.69 -13.02
N THR A 72 0.19 11.89 -11.96
CA THR A 72 -0.13 13.22 -11.44
C THR A 72 1.14 13.91 -10.94
N TYR A 73 1.19 15.25 -11.04
CA TYR A 73 2.37 16.02 -10.65
C TYR A 73 2.64 15.94 -9.15
N GLU A 74 1.58 16.01 -8.34
CA GLU A 74 1.66 15.92 -6.89
C GLU A 74 1.91 14.51 -6.39
N GLY A 75 1.53 13.50 -7.17
CA GLY A 75 1.41 12.13 -6.71
C GLY A 75 0.06 11.85 -6.05
N GLU A 76 -0.41 10.61 -6.20
CA GLU A 76 -1.62 10.10 -5.57
C GLU A 76 -1.47 8.61 -5.27
N LEU A 77 -2.33 8.08 -4.40
CA LEU A 77 -2.48 6.65 -4.20
C LEU A 77 -3.80 6.22 -4.85
N THR A 78 -3.77 5.25 -5.75
CA THR A 78 -4.97 4.72 -6.40
C THR A 78 -5.17 3.28 -5.98
N CYS A 79 -6.37 2.93 -5.54
CA CYS A 79 -6.75 1.55 -5.30
C CYS A 79 -6.92 0.82 -6.64
N SER A 80 -6.13 -0.23 -6.87
CA SER A 80 -6.20 -1.07 -8.08
C SER A 80 -7.48 -1.90 -8.18
N HIS A 81 -8.24 -2.05 -7.08
CA HIS A 81 -9.49 -2.82 -7.06
C HIS A 81 -10.72 -1.98 -7.40
N CYS A 82 -10.92 -0.84 -6.74
CA CYS A 82 -12.11 0.01 -6.94
C CYS A 82 -11.84 1.33 -7.68
N GLY A 83 -10.57 1.63 -8.00
CA GLY A 83 -10.18 2.85 -8.71
C GLY A 83 -10.26 4.13 -7.88
N ALA A 84 -10.52 4.04 -6.57
CA ALA A 84 -10.54 5.20 -5.68
C ALA A 84 -9.15 5.84 -5.61
N ASP A 85 -9.11 7.17 -5.71
CA ASP A 85 -7.89 7.95 -5.65
C ASP A 85 -7.82 8.68 -4.31
N TYR A 86 -6.64 8.68 -3.70
CA TYR A 86 -6.38 9.33 -2.44
C TYR A 86 -5.22 10.30 -2.60
N CYS A 87 -5.31 11.45 -1.94
CA CYS A 87 -4.17 12.34 -1.81
C CYS A 87 -3.06 11.62 -1.02
N ALA A 88 -1.91 11.40 -1.67
CA ALA A 88 -0.80 10.65 -1.09
C ALA A 88 -0.21 11.26 0.20
N VAL A 89 -0.44 12.57 0.42
CA VAL A 89 0.03 13.27 1.64
C VAL A 89 -1.02 13.31 2.75
N THR A 90 -2.28 13.53 2.41
CA THR A 90 -3.33 13.74 3.44
C THR A 90 -4.19 12.50 3.69
N GLY A 91 -4.09 11.49 2.82
CA GLY A 91 -4.92 10.29 2.87
C GLY A 91 -6.37 10.50 2.42
N LYS A 92 -6.79 11.72 2.08
CA LYS A 92 -8.17 12.05 1.68
C LYS A 92 -8.53 11.42 0.34
N ASP A 93 -9.65 10.70 0.27
CA ASP A 93 -10.29 10.30 -1.00
C ASP A 93 -10.59 11.54 -1.86
N LYS A 94 -10.23 11.49 -3.15
CA LYS A 94 -10.32 12.59 -4.12
C LYS A 94 -11.62 12.53 -4.90
N ASN A 95 -12.71 12.15 -4.24
CA ASN A 95 -14.03 12.18 -4.84
C ASN A 95 -14.54 13.63 -4.96
N TRP A 96 -15.24 13.91 -6.06
CA TRP A 96 -15.70 15.27 -6.40
C TRP A 96 -16.64 15.87 -5.34
N ASN A 97 -17.45 15.03 -4.69
CA ASN A 97 -18.41 15.46 -3.67
C ASN A 97 -17.80 15.48 -2.24
N GLY A 98 -16.48 15.53 -2.14
CA GLY A 98 -15.74 15.41 -0.88
C GLY A 98 -15.29 13.98 -0.58
N PRO A 99 -14.34 13.83 0.36
CA PRO A 99 -13.72 12.54 0.69
C PRO A 99 -14.75 11.59 1.31
N ARG A 100 -14.88 10.40 0.73
CA ARG A 100 -15.72 9.31 1.25
C ARG A 100 -15.00 8.47 2.31
N ALA A 101 -13.67 8.48 2.28
CA ALA A 101 -12.81 7.71 3.18
C ALA A 101 -11.42 8.37 3.31
N TYR A 102 -10.65 7.93 4.31
CA TYR A 102 -9.32 8.41 4.61
C TYR A 102 -8.37 7.23 4.81
N LEU A 103 -7.19 7.28 4.19
CA LEU A 103 -6.14 6.30 4.45
C LEU A 103 -5.70 6.34 5.91
N LYS A 104 -5.27 5.18 6.42
CA LYS A 104 -4.75 5.03 7.77
C LYS A 104 -3.22 5.07 7.75
N VAL A 105 -2.64 6.02 8.48
CA VAL A 105 -1.20 6.14 8.62
C VAL A 105 -0.68 4.87 9.31
N PHE A 106 0.37 4.27 8.74
CA PHE A 106 1.03 3.15 9.40
C PHE A 106 1.80 3.66 10.62
N LYS A 107 1.55 3.03 11.77
CA LYS A 107 2.30 3.27 13.00
C LYS A 107 3.01 1.97 13.34
N GLU A 108 4.34 1.97 13.36
CA GLU A 108 5.08 0.86 13.93
C GLU A 108 4.62 0.67 15.37
N THR A 109 4.16 -0.54 15.70
CA THR A 109 3.84 -0.86 17.09
C THR A 109 5.15 -1.30 17.74
N ASP A 110 5.69 -0.46 18.63
CA ASP A 110 6.82 -0.85 19.46
C ASP A 110 6.42 -2.08 20.28
N SER A 111 6.96 -3.25 19.94
CA SER A 111 6.81 -4.43 20.77
C SER A 111 7.74 -4.31 21.99
N GLN A 112 7.27 -3.64 23.04
CA GLN A 112 7.81 -3.74 24.40
C GLN A 112 6.74 -4.24 25.38
N ASN A 113 6.82 -5.56 25.64
CA ASN A 113 6.50 -6.33 26.85
C ASN A 113 5.47 -5.83 27.89
N ASN A 114 4.54 -6.72 28.22
CA ASN A 114 3.74 -6.70 29.44
C ASN A 114 4.60 -6.66 30.72
N SER A 115 4.68 -5.50 31.37
CA SER A 115 4.75 -5.27 32.82
C SER A 115 4.75 -3.74 33.00
N GLU A 116 3.68 -3.09 33.43
CA GLU A 116 3.31 -3.00 34.84
C GLU A 116 1.86 -2.50 34.96
N LEU A 117 1.06 -3.22 35.74
CA LEU A 117 -0.23 -2.76 36.23
C LEU A 117 -0.03 -1.65 37.27
N ASN A 118 -0.91 -0.66 37.18
CA ASN A 118 -1.36 0.28 38.22
C ASN A 118 -0.45 1.45 38.62
N LYS A 119 -0.88 2.65 38.19
CA LYS A 119 -1.33 3.66 39.15
C LYS A 119 -2.37 4.64 38.56
N SER A 120 -3.54 4.58 39.20
CA SER A 120 -4.52 5.64 39.47
C SER A 120 -5.21 6.36 38.32
N GLU A 121 -6.48 5.97 38.14
CA GLU A 121 -7.69 6.82 38.11
C GLU A 121 -7.44 8.33 38.30
N LEU A 122 -8.12 9.18 37.51
CA LEU A 122 -9.42 9.75 37.92
C LEU A 122 -9.92 10.87 36.95
N ASN A 123 -11.16 10.69 36.46
CA ASN A 123 -12.21 11.67 36.11
C ASN A 123 -12.30 12.44 34.77
N ASN A 124 -13.29 11.98 34.01
CA ASN A 124 -14.51 12.67 33.53
C ASN A 124 -14.48 13.74 32.42
N SER A 125 -15.39 13.46 31.48
CA SER A 125 -16.22 14.35 30.64
C SER A 125 -15.53 15.26 29.64
N GLU A 126 -15.66 14.96 28.34
CA GLU A 126 -16.62 15.64 27.45
C GLU A 126 -16.55 15.05 26.04
N ILE A 127 -17.71 14.74 25.47
CA ILE A 127 -17.87 14.45 24.05
C ILE A 127 -17.71 15.78 23.30
N HIS A 128 -16.64 15.93 22.54
CA HIS A 128 -16.52 17.02 21.58
C HIS A 128 -15.89 16.52 20.27
N ASN A 129 -16.63 16.73 19.18
CA ASN A 129 -16.27 16.37 17.80
C ASN A 129 -14.81 16.74 17.48
N SER A 130 -14.01 15.76 17.06
CA SER A 130 -12.59 15.90 16.78
C SER A 130 -12.29 15.84 15.28
N ASP A 131 -12.81 16.79 14.52
CA ASP A 131 -12.40 17.06 13.14
C ASP A 131 -11.40 18.23 13.10
N GLU A 132 -10.25 18.17 13.80
CA GLU A 132 -9.14 19.11 13.51
C GLU A 132 -7.77 18.85 14.18
N SER A 133 -7.57 17.80 14.99
CA SER A 133 -6.33 17.66 15.78
C SER A 133 -5.26 16.71 15.25
N TYR A 134 -5.49 15.99 14.14
CA TYR A 134 -4.55 14.93 13.73
C TYR A 134 -3.25 15.42 13.07
N TYR A 135 -3.16 16.70 12.68
CA TYR A 135 -2.00 17.21 11.91
C TYR A 135 -0.84 17.77 12.77
N SER A 136 -1.00 17.86 14.09
CA SER A 136 0.01 18.52 14.95
C SER A 136 1.20 17.62 15.35
N SER A 137 1.28 16.38 14.88
CA SER A 137 2.29 15.42 15.31
C SER A 137 2.99 14.73 14.13
N TYR A 138 3.69 15.51 13.32
CA TYR A 138 4.74 14.98 12.45
C TYR A 138 6.10 15.24 13.11
N PRO A 139 6.66 14.31 13.90
CA PRO A 139 8.07 14.39 14.24
C PRO A 139 8.88 14.23 12.95
N ASN A 140 9.87 15.11 12.78
CA ASN A 140 10.87 15.04 11.72
C ASN A 140 11.65 13.72 11.86
N LEU A 141 11.17 12.63 11.25
CA LEU A 141 11.91 11.38 11.16
C LEU A 141 12.89 11.45 9.97
N ILE A 142 13.86 12.35 10.10
CA ILE A 142 15.18 12.10 9.54
C ILE A 142 15.79 11.03 10.44
N PHE A 143 15.68 9.75 10.10
CA PHE A 143 16.74 8.76 10.27
C PHE A 143 16.33 7.41 9.66
N ARG A 144 17.08 6.99 8.64
CA ARG A 144 17.33 5.61 8.20
C ARG A 144 16.15 4.78 7.65
N SER A 145 16.15 4.61 6.33
CA SER A 145 16.86 3.45 5.76
C SER A 145 17.15 3.67 4.28
N PHE A 146 18.44 3.79 3.98
CA PHE A 146 19.02 3.82 2.64
C PHE A 146 19.06 2.42 1.98
N ILE A 147 18.29 1.44 2.47
CA ILE A 147 18.28 0.06 1.97
C ILE A 147 16.84 -0.29 1.58
N MET A 148 16.47 0.05 0.35
CA MET A 148 15.53 -0.71 -0.51
C MET A 148 15.48 -0.19 -1.95
N ASN A 149 16.33 0.76 -2.33
CA ASN A 149 16.40 1.30 -3.69
C ASN A 149 17.10 0.37 -4.71
N VAL A 150 17.05 -0.96 -4.52
CA VAL A 150 17.71 -1.93 -5.42
C VAL A 150 16.84 -3.13 -5.81
N ILE A 151 15.55 -3.20 -5.42
CA ILE A 151 14.68 -4.33 -5.82
C ILE A 151 13.35 -3.86 -6.44
N ASN A 152 13.33 -2.72 -7.15
CA ASN A 152 12.13 -2.32 -7.91
C ASN A 152 12.42 -1.90 -9.36
N ILE A 153 13.40 -2.55 -10.01
CA ILE A 153 13.73 -2.32 -11.43
C ILE A 153 13.44 -3.56 -12.33
N THR A 154 12.95 -4.70 -11.81
CA THR A 154 12.72 -5.89 -12.66
C THR A 154 11.27 -6.34 -12.84
N SER A 155 10.27 -5.62 -12.34
CA SER A 155 8.85 -5.97 -12.56
C SER A 155 8.11 -5.06 -13.54
N TYR A 156 8.77 -4.05 -14.12
CA TYR A 156 8.17 -3.16 -15.13
C TYR A 156 8.94 -3.17 -16.45
N SER A 157 8.98 -4.33 -17.10
CA SER A 157 9.18 -4.49 -18.54
C SER A 157 9.11 -5.98 -18.85
N GLN A 158 7.95 -6.46 -19.28
CA GLN A 158 7.74 -7.51 -20.31
C GLN A 158 6.22 -7.71 -20.46
N ASN A 159 5.50 -6.68 -20.94
CA ASN A 159 4.10 -6.84 -21.37
C ASN A 159 3.70 -5.88 -22.50
N THR A 160 4.66 -5.53 -23.37
CA THR A 160 4.36 -4.89 -24.65
C THR A 160 5.36 -5.41 -25.68
N MET A 161 4.84 -5.85 -26.83
CA MET A 161 5.53 -6.29 -28.06
C MET A 161 5.72 -7.81 -28.26
N LEU A 162 4.63 -8.59 -28.17
CA LEU A 162 4.42 -9.76 -29.03
C LEU A 162 2.97 -9.75 -29.57
N VAL A 163 2.67 -8.71 -30.35
CA VAL A 163 1.57 -8.73 -31.32
C VAL A 163 2.19 -8.26 -32.64
N ASN A 164 2.02 -9.08 -33.69
CA ASN A 164 2.50 -8.93 -35.07
C ASN A 164 3.72 -9.80 -35.46
N VAL A 165 3.52 -11.11 -35.59
CA VAL A 165 3.99 -11.90 -36.75
C VAL A 165 3.07 -13.13 -36.88
N ILE A 166 1.90 -12.97 -37.50
CA ILE A 166 1.22 -13.99 -38.34
C ILE A 166 0.37 -13.20 -39.35
N ASP A 167 0.97 -12.93 -40.51
CA ASP A 167 0.42 -13.06 -41.86
C ASP A 167 1.54 -12.77 -42.87
#